data_AF-A0A1H6NUP2-F1
#
_entry.id   AF-A0A1H6NUP2-F1
#
_cell.length_a   1.000
_cell.length_b   1.000
_cell.length_c   1.000
_cell.angle_alpha   90.00
_cell.angle_beta   90.00
_cell.angle_gamma   90.00
#
_symmetry.space_group_name_H-M   'P 1'
#
loop_
_entity.id
_entity.type
_entity.pdbx_description
1 polymer ?
#
loop_
_entity_poly.entity_id
_entity_poly.type
_entity_poly.pdbx_seq_one_letter_code
_entity_poly.pdbx_strand_id
1 'polypeptide(L)'
;MKVRCPNCGHIPIRLSPTHKCQECGVFSHDWLIYDWESFASVRRQHLWYNILIISALAINIVALVTFESSNPYLWMLNILAIPATISLCLCLRDLRGQAQYEGHNGNAASYWITSFAGL
;
A
#
# COMPACT_ATOMS: atom_id res chain seq x y z
N MET A 1 -3.65 12.51 -14.98
CA MET A 1 -3.84 12.14 -13.57
C MET A 1 -4.81 13.14 -12.95
N LYS A 2 -5.95 12.68 -12.41
CA LYS A 2 -6.85 13.57 -11.67
C LYS A 2 -6.30 13.70 -10.25
N VAL A 3 -6.29 14.92 -9.76
CA VAL A 3 -5.68 15.31 -8.48
C VAL A 3 -6.67 16.20 -7.76
N ARG A 4 -6.72 16.07 -6.45
CA ARG A 4 -7.72 16.70 -5.60
C ARG A 4 -7.02 17.51 -4.52
N CYS A 5 -7.48 18.73 -4.29
CA CYS A 5 -6.99 19.54 -3.19
C CYS A 5 -7.42 18.89 -1.87
N PRO A 6 -6.50 18.64 -0.92
CA PRO A 6 -6.86 18.01 0.36
C PRO A 6 -7.69 18.93 1.26
N ASN A 7 -7.65 20.25 1.04
CA ASN A 7 -8.37 21.21 1.88
C ASN A 7 -9.82 21.43 1.44
N CYS A 8 -10.04 21.77 0.16
CA CYS A 8 -11.39 22.09 -0.34
C CYS A 8 -11.99 21.03 -1.27
N GLY A 9 -11.24 19.98 -1.62
CA GLY A 9 -11.73 18.91 -2.48
C GLY A 9 -11.83 19.27 -3.97
N HIS A 10 -11.43 20.48 -4.38
CA HIS A 10 -11.45 20.93 -5.78
C HIS A 10 -10.51 20.08 -6.65
N ILE A 11 -10.97 19.71 -7.85
CA ILE A 11 -10.24 18.90 -8.84
C ILE A 11 -9.87 19.81 -10.02
N PRO A 12 -8.65 20.38 -10.04
CA PRO A 12 -8.24 21.27 -11.13
C PRO A 12 -7.96 20.50 -12.43
N ILE A 13 -8.20 21.16 -13.57
CA ILE A 13 -7.86 20.63 -14.90
C ILE A 13 -6.33 20.58 -15.11
N ARG A 14 -5.59 21.52 -14.51
CA ARG A 14 -4.12 21.56 -14.48
C ARG A 14 -3.63 22.01 -13.11
N LEU A 15 -2.61 21.33 -12.58
CA LEU A 15 -1.94 21.80 -11.36
C LEU A 15 -1.24 23.13 -11.63
N SER A 16 -1.42 24.09 -10.74
CA SER A 16 -0.64 25.32 -10.77
C SER A 16 0.85 24.99 -10.50
N PRO A 17 1.82 25.60 -11.21
CA PRO A 17 3.24 25.46 -10.89
C PRO A 17 3.58 25.86 -9.46
N THR A 18 2.75 26.74 -8.87
CA THR A 18 2.91 27.19 -7.47
C THR A 18 2.33 26.21 -6.45
N HIS A 19 1.74 25.08 -6.87
CA HIS A 19 1.06 24.10 -6.02
C HIS A 19 -0.05 24.68 -5.11
N LYS A 20 -0.50 25.90 -5.40
CA LYS A 20 -1.66 26.52 -4.75
C LYS A 20 -2.95 26.06 -5.42
N CYS A 21 -3.95 25.76 -4.61
CA CYS A 21 -5.30 25.52 -5.10
C CYS A 21 -5.90 26.81 -5.69
N GLN A 22 -6.54 26.71 -6.86
CA GLN A 22 -7.15 27.86 -7.53
C GLN A 22 -8.42 28.36 -6.82
N GLU A 23 -9.12 27.50 -6.07
CA GLU A 23 -10.31 27.91 -5.31
C GLU A 23 -9.99 28.43 -3.91
N CYS A 24 -9.30 27.63 -3.08
CA CYS A 24 -9.04 28.04 -1.70
C CYS A 24 -7.75 28.83 -1.51
N GLY A 25 -6.91 28.97 -2.55
CA GLY A 25 -5.64 29.69 -2.49
C GLY A 25 -4.56 29.02 -1.63
N VAL A 26 -4.89 27.93 -0.94
CA VAL A 26 -3.99 27.21 -0.03
C VAL A 26 -2.96 26.42 -0.82
N PHE A 27 -1.70 26.56 -0.42
CA PHE A 27 -0.60 25.73 -0.91
C PHE A 27 -0.72 24.33 -0.31
N SER A 28 -0.63 23.30 -1.16
CA SER A 28 -0.53 21.91 -0.70
C SER A 28 0.64 21.22 -1.39
N HIS A 29 1.52 20.60 -0.61
CA HIS A 29 2.55 19.72 -1.14
C HIS A 29 1.96 18.35 -1.50
N ASP A 30 1.00 17.88 -0.69
CA ASP A 30 0.39 16.55 -0.80
C ASP A 30 -0.95 16.62 -1.52
N TRP A 31 -0.90 16.76 -2.84
CA TRP A 31 -2.12 16.64 -3.65
C TRP A 31 -2.58 15.18 -3.68
N LEU A 32 -3.87 14.96 -3.41
CA LEU A 32 -4.45 13.61 -3.43
C LEU A 32 -4.67 13.17 -4.86
N ILE A 33 -4.13 12.02 -5.25
CA ILE A 33 -4.39 11.40 -6.54
C ILE A 33 -5.79 10.79 -6.49
N TYR A 34 -6.68 11.25 -7.35
CA TYR A 34 -8.04 10.74 -7.48
C TYR A 34 -8.16 9.81 -8.67
N ASP A 35 -7.53 8.64 -8.54
CA ASP A 35 -7.59 7.54 -9.52
C ASP A 35 -7.85 6.24 -8.77
N TRP A 36 -9.13 5.85 -8.67
CA TRP A 36 -9.53 4.65 -7.94
C TRP A 36 -9.05 3.38 -8.65
N GLU A 37 -9.15 3.31 -9.98
CA GLU A 37 -8.81 2.10 -10.73
C GLU A 37 -7.32 1.78 -10.61
N SER A 38 -6.47 2.81 -10.77
CA SER A 38 -5.03 2.65 -10.56
C SER A 38 -4.71 2.24 -9.12
N PHE A 39 -5.27 2.92 -8.13
CA PHE A 39 -5.07 2.60 -6.71
C PHE A 39 -5.52 1.17 -6.37
N ALA A 40 -6.71 0.77 -6.81
CA ALA A 40 -7.26 -0.56 -6.60
C ALA A 40 -6.42 -1.64 -7.29
N SER A 41 -5.87 -1.36 -8.48
CA SER A 41 -4.99 -2.29 -9.19
C SER A 41 -3.72 -2.58 -8.38
N VAL A 42 -3.08 -1.55 -7.83
CA VAL A 42 -1.90 -1.67 -6.97
C VAL A 42 -2.25 -2.43 -5.69
N ARG A 43 -3.36 -2.08 -5.01
CA ARG A 43 -3.80 -2.79 -3.81
C ARG A 43 -4.11 -4.26 -4.05
N ARG A 44 -4.71 -4.63 -5.19
CA ARG A 44 -4.92 -6.04 -5.58
C ARG A 44 -3.60 -6.76 -5.83
N GLN A 45 -2.64 -6.10 -6.46
CA GLN A 45 -1.31 -6.68 -6.67
C GLN A 45 -0.58 -6.93 -5.34
N HIS A 46 -0.61 -5.97 -4.41
CA HIS A 46 -0.10 -6.16 -3.05
C HIS A 46 -0.77 -7.33 -2.33
N LEU A 47 -2.09 -7.45 -2.47
CA LEU A 47 -2.86 -8.54 -1.87
C LEU A 47 -2.37 -9.90 -2.39
N TRP A 48 -2.16 -10.03 -3.71
CA TRP A 48 -1.58 -11.23 -4.32
C TRP A 48 -0.19 -11.56 -3.77
N TYR A 49 0.72 -10.58 -3.71
CA TYR A 49 2.05 -10.81 -3.15
C TYR A 49 2.02 -11.22 -1.67
N ASN A 50 1.18 -10.58 -0.86
CA ASN A 50 1.03 -10.94 0.55
C ASN A 50 0.52 -12.38 0.70
N ILE A 51 -0.45 -12.81 -0.11
CA ILE A 51 -0.91 -14.21 -0.12
C ILE A 51 0.23 -15.15 -0.49
N LEU A 52 1.00 -14.86 -1.53
CA LEU A 52 2.12 -15.69 -1.95
C LEU A 52 3.19 -15.81 -0.85
N ILE A 53 3.55 -14.69 -0.21
CA ILE A 53 4.53 -14.67 0.90
C ILE A 53 4.01 -15.52 2.06
N ILE A 54 2.78 -15.29 2.52
CA ILE A 54 2.19 -16.05 3.63
C ILE A 54 2.14 -17.55 3.29
N SER A 55 1.79 -17.90 2.05
CA SER A 55 1.73 -19.29 1.61
C SER A 55 3.12 -19.95 1.62
N ALA A 56 4.14 -19.25 1.13
CA ALA A 56 5.52 -19.73 1.15
C ALA A 56 6.04 -19.89 2.59
N LEU A 57 5.73 -18.95 3.48
CA LEU A 57 6.11 -19.04 4.90
C LEU A 57 5.39 -20.20 5.61
N ALA A 58 4.12 -20.46 5.29
CA ALA A 58 3.40 -21.61 5.81
C ALA A 58 4.06 -22.93 5.39
N ILE A 59 4.45 -23.07 4.12
CA ILE A 59 5.20 -24.23 3.61
C ILE A 59 6.55 -24.35 4.34
N ASN A 60 7.26 -23.23 4.55
CA ASN A 60 8.53 -23.20 5.28
C ASN A 60 8.36 -23.70 6.72
N ILE A 61 7.34 -23.25 7.45
CA ILE A 61 7.05 -23.75 8.81
C ILE A 61 6.77 -25.25 8.80
N VAL A 62 5.91 -25.72 7.88
CA VAL A 62 5.59 -27.15 7.76
C VAL A 62 6.86 -27.97 7.50
N ALA A 63 7.72 -27.52 6.59
CA ALA A 63 9.00 -28.18 6.31
C ALA A 63 9.92 -28.18 7.54
N LEU A 64 10.10 -27.04 8.21
CA LEU A 64 10.94 -26.94 9.41
C LEU A 64 10.50 -27.91 10.51
N VAL A 65 9.19 -28.01 10.75
CA VAL A 65 8.63 -28.92 11.75
C VAL A 65 8.78 -30.37 11.30
N THR A 66 8.48 -30.69 10.03
CA THR A 66 8.55 -32.07 9.50
C THR A 66 9.97 -32.61 9.48
N PHE A 67 10.96 -31.76 9.22
CA PHE A 67 12.37 -32.14 9.17
C PHE A 67 13.12 -31.87 10.49
N GLU A 68 12.42 -31.50 11.56
CA GLU A 68 12.99 -31.16 12.88
C GLU A 68 14.17 -30.17 12.80
N SER A 69 14.07 -29.20 11.88
CA SER A 69 15.16 -28.28 11.58
C SER A 69 15.23 -27.14 12.59
N SER A 70 16.40 -27.02 13.24
CA SER A 70 16.73 -25.92 14.15
C SER A 70 17.37 -24.72 13.44
N ASN A 71 17.31 -24.65 12.10
CA ASN A 71 17.96 -23.59 11.34
C ASN A 71 17.37 -22.20 11.69
N PRO A 72 18.13 -21.33 12.38
CA PRO A 72 17.60 -20.08 12.93
C PRO A 72 17.21 -19.08 11.84
N TYR A 73 17.86 -19.13 10.67
CA TYR A 73 17.56 -18.24 9.55
C TYR A 73 16.16 -18.50 8.98
N LEU A 74 15.83 -19.77 8.76
CA LEU A 74 14.52 -20.16 8.24
C LEU A 74 13.40 -19.88 9.24
N TRP A 75 13.67 -19.98 10.54
CA TRP A 75 12.75 -19.54 11.60
C TRP A 75 12.56 -18.01 11.59
N MET A 76 13.65 -17.25 11.41
CA MET A 76 13.61 -15.79 11.36
C MET A 76 12.83 -15.26 10.14
N LEU A 77 12.88 -15.94 8.99
CA LEU A 77 12.09 -15.59 7.81
C LEU A 77 10.58 -15.57 8.10
N ASN A 78 10.09 -16.41 9.03
CA ASN A 78 8.68 -16.44 9.39
C ASN A 78 8.19 -15.14 10.05
N ILE A 79 9.09 -14.28 10.55
CA ILE A 79 8.75 -12.94 11.08
C ILE A 79 8.12 -12.07 9.98
N LEU A 80 8.44 -12.29 8.70
CA LEU A 80 7.84 -11.59 7.57
C LEU A 80 6.32 -11.85 7.43
N ALA A 81 5.78 -12.88 8.09
CA ALA A 81 4.34 -13.12 8.14
C ALA A 81 3.59 -11.97 8.82
N ILE A 82 4.21 -11.29 9.79
CA ILE A 82 3.60 -10.18 10.54
C ILE A 82 3.29 -9.00 9.60
N PRO A 83 4.28 -8.35 8.94
CA PRO A 83 3.99 -7.25 8.03
C PRO A 83 3.15 -7.68 6.82
N ALA A 84 3.32 -8.91 6.30
CA ALA A 84 2.48 -9.43 5.22
C ALA A 84 1.00 -9.51 5.62
N THR A 85 0.71 -10.00 6.83
CA THR A 85 -0.67 -10.12 7.33
C THR A 85 -1.30 -8.76 7.60
N ILE A 86 -0.56 -7.83 8.21
CA ILE A 86 -1.03 -6.44 8.43
C ILE A 86 -1.34 -5.79 7.07
N SER A 87 -0.42 -5.91 6.11
CA SER A 87 -0.62 -5.36 4.77
C SER A 87 -1.81 -6.00 4.05
N LEU A 88 -2.02 -7.30 4.20
CA LEU A 88 -3.18 -8.01 3.64
C LEU A 88 -4.50 -7.43 4.17
N CYS A 89 -4.61 -7.25 5.49
CA CYS A 89 -5.80 -6.69 6.13
C CYS A 89 -6.07 -5.25 5.66
N LEU A 90 -5.03 -4.42 5.55
CA LEU A 90 -5.15 -3.05 5.05
C LEU A 90 -5.60 -3.02 3.59
N CYS A 91 -5.02 -3.83 2.71
CA CYS A 91 -5.42 -3.91 1.31
C CYS A 91 -6.88 -4.34 1.15
N LEU A 92 -7.32 -5.33 1.94
CA LEU A 92 -8.72 -5.77 1.94
C LEU A 92 -9.67 -4.67 2.40
N ARG A 93 -9.31 -3.94 3.46
CA ARG A 93 -10.10 -2.82 3.97
C ARG A 93 -10.20 -1.70 2.93
N ASP A 94 -9.07 -1.33 2.34
CA ASP A 94 -9.00 -0.26 1.34
C ASP A 94 -9.84 -0.61 0.10
N LEU A 95 -9.75 -1.86 -0.41
CA LEU A 95 -10.53 -2.31 -1.56
C LEU A 95 -12.04 -2.39 -1.31
N ARG A 96 -12.47 -2.68 -0.07
CA ARG A 96 -13.88 -2.63 0.33
C ARG A 96 -14.40 -1.21 0.49
N GLY A 97 -13.51 -0.26 0.79
CA GLY A 97 -13.82 1.14 1.06
C GLY A 97 -14.04 2.03 -0.17
N GLN A 98 -14.37 1.48 -1.35
CA GLN A 98 -14.51 2.27 -2.58
C GLN A 98 -15.43 3.50 -2.43
N ALA A 99 -16.55 3.35 -1.71
CA ALA A 99 -17.50 4.43 -1.48
C ALA A 99 -16.96 5.57 -0.59
N GLN A 100 -15.90 5.31 0.17
CA GLN A 100 -15.22 6.25 1.07
C GLN A 100 -13.88 6.74 0.51
N TYR A 101 -13.61 6.45 -0.77
CA TYR A 101 -12.34 6.80 -1.37
C TYR A 101 -12.26 8.30 -1.68
N GLU A 102 -11.42 9.02 -0.94
CA GLU A 102 -11.24 10.46 -1.08
C GLU A 102 -10.04 10.86 -1.94
N GLY A 103 -9.29 9.87 -2.43
CA GLY A 103 -7.99 10.03 -3.08
C GLY A 103 -6.86 9.45 -2.23
N HIS A 104 -5.68 9.27 -2.82
CA HIS A 104 -4.51 8.72 -2.13
C HIS A 104 -3.26 9.58 -2.34
N ASN A 105 -2.35 9.57 -1.37
CA ASN A 105 -1.02 10.16 -1.55
C ASN A 105 -0.18 9.30 -2.49
N GLY A 106 0.79 9.89 -3.20
CA GLY A 106 1.71 9.14 -4.06
C GLY A 106 2.43 8.00 -3.32
N ASN A 107 2.75 8.20 -2.03
CA ASN A 107 3.37 7.18 -1.19
C ASN A 107 2.40 6.11 -0.67
N ALA A 108 1.08 6.28 -0.79
CA ALA A 108 0.12 5.28 -0.31
C ALA A 108 0.20 3.97 -1.11
N ALA A 109 0.78 4.01 -2.30
CA ALA A 109 1.05 2.89 -3.18
C ALA A 109 2.38 2.16 -2.89
N SER A 110 3.18 2.61 -1.91
CA SER A 110 4.47 1.98 -1.61
C SER A 110 4.30 0.58 -1.01
N TYR A 111 5.06 -0.39 -1.52
CA TYR A 111 5.14 -1.74 -0.96
C TYR A 111 5.80 -1.69 0.42
N TRP A 112 5.26 -2.44 1.40
CA TRP A 112 5.95 -2.54 2.69
C TRP A 112 7.35 -3.16 2.54
N ILE A 113 7.55 -3.96 1.49
CA ILE A 113 8.85 -4.52 1.10
C ILE A 113 9.83 -3.42 0.68
N THR A 114 9.37 -2.37 -0.01
CA THR A 114 10.25 -1.24 -0.38
C THR A 114 10.65 -0.40 0.83
N SER A 115 9.80 -0.32 1.87
CA SER A 115 10.16 0.34 3.13
C SER A 115 11.27 -0.38 3.91
N PHE A 116 11.43 -1.70 3.73
CA PHE A 116 12.58 -2.44 4.29
C PHE A 116 13.85 -2.31 3.44
N ALA A 117 13.73 -1.87 2.18
CA ALA A 117 14.86 -1.73 1.25
C ALA A 117 15.60 -0.39 1.37
N GLY A 118 15.10 0.59 2.14
CA GLY A 118 15.79 1.85 2.39
C GLY A 118 16.14 2.65 1.13
N LEU A 119 15.32 2.53 0.08
CA LEU A 119 15.44 3.24 -1.19
C LEU A 119 14.28 4.22 -1.37
#